data_AF-A0A6G3T0Q8-F1
#
_entry.id   AF-A0A6G3T0Q8-F1
#
_cell.length_a   1.000
_cell.length_b   1.000
_cell.length_c   1.000
_cell.angle_alpha   90.00
_cell.angle_beta   90.00
_cell.angle_gamma   90.00
#
_symmetry.space_group_name_H-M   'P 1'
#
loop_
_entity.id
_entity.type
_entity.pdbx_description
1 polymer ?
#
loop_
_entity_poly.entity_id
_entity_poly.type
_entity_poly.pdbx_seq_one_letter_code
_entity_poly.pdbx_strand_id
1 'polypeptide(L)' 'HMHPALTSVRQPIEEMGRRMAQLLLDEIAGRAPGDERPSEVLPTELVVRDSS' A
#
# COMPACT_ATOMS: atom_id res chain seq x y z
N HIS A 1 22.61 -17.79 -3.43
CA HIS A 1 23.18 -16.65 -4.16
C HIS A 1 22.24 -16.30 -5.29
N MET A 2 21.45 -15.21 -5.18
CA MET A 2 20.72 -14.65 -6.32
C MET A 2 21.60 -13.57 -6.94
N HIS A 3 22.36 -13.96 -7.96
CA HIS A 3 23.00 -13.03 -8.90
C HIS A 3 22.52 -13.41 -10.31
N PRO A 4 22.05 -12.45 -11.12
CA PRO A 4 21.92 -11.01 -10.83
C PRO A 4 20.72 -10.68 -9.90
N ALA A 5 20.72 -9.48 -9.32
CA ALA A 5 19.61 -9.04 -8.47
C ALA A 5 18.38 -8.68 -9.33
N LEU A 6 17.24 -9.32 -9.09
CA LEU A 6 16.00 -9.09 -9.86
C LEU A 6 15.45 -7.67 -9.71
N THR A 7 14.95 -7.11 -10.81
CA THR A 7 14.08 -5.92 -10.84
C THR A 7 12.79 -6.23 -10.07
N SER A 8 12.35 -5.31 -9.20
CA SER A 8 11.23 -5.53 -8.27
C SER A 8 10.34 -4.30 -8.16
N VAL A 9 9.06 -4.48 -7.83
CA VAL A 9 8.16 -3.37 -7.50
C VAL A 9 8.12 -3.18 -5.98
N ARG A 10 8.45 -1.98 -5.51
CA ARG A 10 8.30 -1.57 -4.12
C ARG A 10 6.85 -1.13 -3.89
N GLN A 11 6.19 -1.83 -2.98
CA GLN A 11 4.85 -1.50 -2.50
C GLN A 11 4.95 -0.59 -1.27
N PRO A 12 4.09 0.43 -1.11
CA PRO A 12 4.10 1.36 0.03
C PRO A 12 3.44 0.72 1.27
N ILE A 13 3.97 -0.41 1.75
CA ILE A 13 3.31 -1.27 2.76
C ILE A 13 3.03 -0.57 4.09
N GLU A 14 3.92 0.32 4.52
CA GLU A 14 3.73 1.08 5.77
C GLU A 14 2.59 2.08 5.66
N GLU A 15 2.49 2.76 4.50
CA GLU A 15 1.41 3.70 4.24
C GLU A 15 0.08 2.97 4.08
N MET A 16 0.06 1.85 3.35
CA MET A 16 -1.12 0.97 3.28
C MET A 16 -1.60 0.60 4.69
N GLY A 17 -0.71 0.11 5.55
CA GLY A 17 -1.05 -0.25 6.93
C GLY A 17 -1.64 0.91 7.73
N ARG A 18 -1.01 2.09 7.64
CA ARG A 18 -1.46 3.31 8.33
C ARG A 18 -2.85 3.74 7.86
N ARG A 19 -3.10 3.75 6.55
CA ARG A 19 -4.41 4.10 5.97
C ARG A 19 -5.49 3.11 6.40
N MET A 20 -5.20 1.80 6.31
CA MET A 20 -6.15 0.77 6.75
C MET A 20 -6.53 0.90 8.24
N ALA A 21 -5.55 1.17 9.11
CA ALA A 21 -5.82 1.38 10.52
C ALA A 21 -6.69 2.62 10.78
N GLN A 22 -6.43 3.71 10.06
CA GLN A 22 -7.23 4.93 10.17
C GLN A 22 -8.68 4.71 9.72
N LEU A 23 -8.89 4.05 8.57
CA LEU A 23 -10.22 3.73 8.06
C LEU A 23 -11.00 2.86 9.06
N LEU A 24 -10.35 1.85 9.65
CA LEU A 24 -10.97 0.99 10.66
C LEU A 24 -11.38 1.79 11.92
N LEU A 25 -10.52 2.69 12.40
CA LEU A 25 -10.82 3.52 13.56
C LEU A 25 -11.96 4.51 13.30
N ASP A 26 -12.06 5.03 12.07
CA ASP A 26 -13.16 5.91 11.66
C ASP A 26 -14.49 5.14 11.53
N GLU A 27 -14.45 3.90 11.05
CA GLU A 27 -15.62 3.00 11.03
C GLU A 27 -16.11 2.69 12.45
N ILE A 28 -15.20 2.28 13.35
CA ILE A 28 -15.52 1.99 14.76
C ILE A 28 -16.14 3.21 15.45
N ALA A 29 -15.67 4.42 15.10
CA ALA A 29 -16.16 5.65 15.69
C ALA A 29 -17.43 6.22 15.01
N GLY A 30 -17.99 5.54 14.01
CA GLY A 30 -19.16 6.01 13.27
C GLY A 30 -18.90 7.26 12.42
N ARG A 31 -17.64 7.50 12.04
CA ARG A 31 -17.22 8.62 11.18
C ARG A 31 -17.08 8.23 9.70
N ALA A 32 -17.34 6.96 9.37
CA ALA A 32 -17.24 6.47 8.00
C ALA A 32 -18.28 7.14 7.08
N PRO A 33 -17.92 7.45 5.83
CA PRO A 33 -18.83 8.06 4.87
C PRO A 33 -19.84 7.02 4.34
N GLY A 34 -21.05 7.01 4.90
CA GLY A 34 -22.21 6.28 4.35
C GLY A 34 -21.99 4.79 4.04
N ASP A 35 -22.76 4.25 3.09
CA ASP A 35 -22.72 2.83 2.71
C ASP A 35 -21.56 2.46 1.77
N GLU A 36 -20.75 3.44 1.33
CA GLU A 36 -19.70 3.23 0.36
C GLU A 36 -18.37 2.89 1.06
N ARG A 37 -17.80 1.73 0.74
CA ARG A 37 -16.52 1.32 1.33
C ARG A 37 -15.40 2.21 0.78
N PRO A 38 -14.62 2.88 1.64
CA PRO A 38 -13.52 3.72 1.17
C PRO A 38 -12.49 2.89 0.38
N SER A 39 -12.15 3.38 -0.81
CA SER A 39 -11.11 2.82 -1.69
C SER A 39 -10.08 3.91 -1.98
N GLU A 40 -8.80 3.61 -1.69
CA GLU A 40 -7.67 4.53 -1.89
C GLU A 40 -6.58 3.82 -2.70
N VAL A 41 -6.04 4.50 -3.71
CA VAL A 41 -4.93 4.00 -4.54
C VAL A 41 -3.64 4.69 -4.10
N LEU A 42 -2.65 3.91 -3.68
CA LEU A 42 -1.34 4.40 -3.27
C LEU A 42 -0.29 4.14 -4.36
N PRO A 43 0.71 5.05 -4.52
CA PRO A 43 1.72 4.91 -5.56
C PRO A 43 2.66 3.75 -5.27
N THR A 44 3.06 3.02 -6.32
CA THR A 44 4.09 1.97 -6.27
C THR A 44 5.31 2.40 -7.06
N GLU A 45 6.49 1.90 -6.70
CA GLU A 45 7.75 2.30 -7.32
C GLU A 45 8.46 1.11 -7.96
N LEU A 46 8.92 1.27 -9.21
CA LEU A 46 9.77 0.27 -9.85
C LEU A 46 11.22 0.42 -9.38
N VAL A 47 11.79 -0.64 -8.81
CA VAL A 47 13.19 -0.72 -8.42
C VAL A 47 13.94 -1.51 -9.49
N VAL A 48 14.57 -0.79 -10.41
CA VAL A 48 15.42 -1.37 -11.46
C VAL A 48 16.74 -1.86 -10.85
N ARG A 49 17.17 -3.06 -11.25
CA ARG A 49 18.46 -3.66 -10.86
C ARG A 49 19.15 -4.26 -12.09
N ASP A 50 20.42 -4.68 -11.95
CA ASP A 50 21.31 -5.18 -13.02
C ASP A 50 20.85 -6.52 -13.68
N SER A 51 19.57 -6.88 -13.59
CA SER A 51 18.94 -8.06 -14.19
C SER A 51 18.07 -7.72 -15.40
N SER A 52 18.31 -6.58 -16.06
CA SER A 52 17.63 -6.25 -17.33
C SER A 52 18.18 -7.10 -18.47
#